data_AF-V8NBJ4-F1
#
_entry.id   AF-V8NBJ4-F1
#
_cell.length_a   1.000
_cell.length_b   1.000
_cell.length_c   1.000
_cell.angle_alpha   90.00
_cell.angle_beta   90.00
_cell.angle_gamma   90.00
#
_symmetry.space_group_name_H-M   'P 1'
#
loop_
_entity.id
_entity.type
_entity.pdbx_description
1 polymer ?
#
loop_
_entity_poly.entity_id
_entity_poly.type
_entity_poly.pdbx_seq_one_letter_code
_entity_poly.pdbx_strand_id
1 'polypeptide(L)'
;LCIEFIKDTLNVNQACEAFQAAVAYGLLDLQTYCLAFIENYTQEVTQTRGYLELSEQAMQIILQSDCLAIDEVKLIYAVREWAHVGSAVLDRTVHDMAQTVVPQLRLSLLSPRELTSLEEENKKDQMIPVESFAEAWKAHALWKRRGMQSSLCQRRRGTLPR
;
A
#
# COMPACT_ATOMS: atom_id res chain seq x y z
N LEU A 1 27.46 6.31 12.47
CA LEU A 1 27.15 5.66 13.76
C LEU A 1 25.65 5.40 13.94
N CYS A 2 24.76 6.40 13.89
CA CYS A 2 23.33 6.17 14.11
C CYS A 2 22.65 5.31 13.03
N ILE A 3 22.98 5.52 11.74
CA ILE A 3 22.38 4.75 10.63
C ILE A 3 22.76 3.26 10.72
N GLU A 4 24.03 2.96 10.99
CA GLU A 4 24.50 1.57 11.16
C GLU A 4 23.86 0.90 12.37
N PHE A 5 23.71 1.62 13.49
CA PHE A 5 22.98 1.10 14.65
C PHE A 5 21.51 0.79 14.34
N ILE A 6 20.84 1.66 13.59
CA ILE A 6 19.44 1.44 13.18
C ILE A 6 19.34 0.20 12.28
N LYS A 7 20.30 -0.02 11.37
CA LYS A 7 20.34 -1.23 10.54
C LYS A 7 20.53 -2.49 11.38
N ASP A 8 21.40 -2.46 12.38
CA ASP A 8 21.72 -3.61 13.25
C ASP A 8 20.59 -3.96 14.24
N THR A 9 19.72 -3.00 14.56
CA THR A 9 18.64 -3.16 15.55
C THR A 9 17.25 -3.19 14.93
N LEU A 10 17.15 -3.09 13.60
CA LEU A 10 15.88 -3.00 12.89
C LEU A 10 15.00 -4.22 13.16
N ASN A 11 13.79 -3.97 13.65
CA ASN A 11 12.77 -4.98 13.84
C ASN A 11 11.46 -4.55 13.15
N VAL A 12 10.52 -5.49 13.06
CA VAL A 12 9.23 -5.29 12.38
C VAL A 12 8.45 -4.09 12.94
N ASN A 13 8.51 -3.85 14.25
CA ASN A 13 7.79 -2.74 14.89
C ASN A 13 8.43 -1.38 14.58
N GLN A 14 9.76 -1.32 14.50
CA GLN A 14 10.52 -0.09 14.27
C GLN A 14 10.76 0.19 12.78
N ALA A 15 10.52 -0.78 11.90
CA ALA A 15 10.79 -0.65 10.47
C ALA A 15 10.05 0.54 9.84
N CYS A 16 8.77 0.73 10.17
CA CYS A 16 7.97 1.85 9.67
C CYS A 16 8.44 3.19 10.22
N GLU A 17 8.75 3.29 11.51
CA GLU A 17 9.24 4.51 12.14
C GLU A 17 10.60 4.93 11.55
N ALA A 18 11.52 3.97 11.42
CA ALA A 18 12.83 4.19 10.83
C ALA A 18 12.73 4.58 9.35
N PHE A 19 11.83 3.95 8.58
CA PHE A 19 11.58 4.28 7.19
C PHE A 19 11.02 5.70 7.04
N GLN A 20 10.01 6.06 7.83
CA GLN A 20 9.42 7.39 7.81
C GLN A 20 10.46 8.47 8.17
N ALA A 21 11.29 8.23 9.19
CA ALA A 21 12.41 9.13 9.51
C ALA A 21 13.38 9.25 8.33
N ALA A 22 13.75 8.14 7.69
CA ALA A 22 14.62 8.15 6.52
C ALA A 22 14.03 8.98 5.36
N VAL A 23 12.73 8.86 5.11
CA VAL A 23 12.00 9.67 4.11
C VAL A 23 12.00 11.15 4.49
N ALA A 24 11.66 11.47 5.74
CA ALA A 24 11.57 12.85 6.22
C ALA A 24 12.92 13.59 6.18
N TYR A 25 14.02 12.88 6.44
CA TYR A 25 15.38 13.45 6.43
C TYR A 25 16.14 13.23 5.11
N GLY A 26 15.52 12.60 4.10
CA GLY A 26 16.15 12.35 2.79
C GLY A 26 17.34 11.38 2.84
N LEU A 27 17.34 10.43 3.78
CA LEU A 27 18.41 9.44 3.96
C LEU A 27 18.23 8.25 3.02
N LEU A 28 18.62 8.39 1.76
CA LEU A 28 18.37 7.41 0.68
C LEU A 28 18.89 5.99 0.99
N ASP A 29 20.09 5.87 1.58
CA ASP A 29 20.68 4.56 1.91
C ASP A 29 19.84 3.82 2.97
N LEU A 30 19.40 4.55 3.99
CA LEU A 30 18.56 4.02 5.06
C LEU A 30 17.15 3.72 4.55
N GLN A 31 16.61 4.59 3.70
CA GLN A 31 15.33 4.39 3.06
C GLN A 31 15.31 3.09 2.23
N THR A 32 16.34 2.87 1.41
CA THR A 32 16.47 1.67 0.58
C THR A 32 16.58 0.41 1.46
N TYR A 33 17.37 0.48 2.53
CA TYR A 33 17.53 -0.64 3.46
C TYR A 33 16.22 -0.97 4.20
N CYS A 34 15.55 0.04 4.76
CA CYS A 34 14.28 -0.14 5.46
C CYS A 34 13.18 -0.63 4.49
N LEU A 35 13.15 -0.12 3.25
CA LEU A 35 12.20 -0.58 2.24
C LEU A 35 12.42 -2.05 1.92
N ALA A 36 13.66 -2.48 1.68
CA ALA A 36 13.98 -3.88 1.44
C ALA A 36 13.60 -4.79 2.63
N PHE A 37 13.73 -4.30 3.86
CA PHE A 37 13.26 -5.01 5.05
C PHE A 37 11.72 -5.12 5.06
N ILE A 38 11.01 -4.01 4.84
CA ILE A 38 9.54 -3.98 4.77
C ILE A 38 9.02 -4.89 3.66
N GLU A 39 9.68 -4.96 2.51
CA GLU A 39 9.32 -5.84 1.39
C GLU A 39 9.33 -7.32 1.79
N ASN A 40 10.31 -7.75 2.61
CA ASN A 40 10.42 -9.13 3.05
C ASN A 40 9.46 -9.48 4.20
N TYR A 41 9.19 -8.52 5.09
CA TYR A 41 8.33 -8.71 6.27
C TYR A 41 6.97 -8.01 6.16
N THR A 42 6.48 -7.73 4.95
CA THR A 42 5.31 -6.87 4.73
C THR A 42 4.07 -7.36 5.51
N GLN A 43 3.87 -8.67 5.59
CA GLN A 43 2.71 -9.24 6.29
C GLN A 43 2.71 -8.97 7.79
N GLU A 44 3.89 -8.95 8.41
CA GLU A 44 4.04 -8.66 9.83
C GLU A 44 4.03 -7.14 10.06
N VAL A 45 4.73 -6.39 9.20
CA VAL A 45 4.80 -4.92 9.26
C VAL A 45 3.42 -4.28 9.16
N THR A 46 2.57 -4.74 8.24
CA THR A 46 1.20 -4.22 8.06
C THR A 46 0.29 -4.39 9.27
N GLN A 47 0.64 -5.26 10.22
CA GLN A 47 -0.12 -5.48 11.47
C GLN A 47 0.41 -4.61 12.63
N THR A 48 1.53 -3.92 12.43
CA THR A 48 2.14 -3.10 13.48
C THR A 48 1.47 -1.74 13.59
N ARG A 49 1.57 -1.14 14.78
CA ARG A 49 1.12 0.25 14.99
C ARG A 49 1.90 1.24 14.14
N GLY A 50 3.21 1.00 13.98
CA GLY A 50 4.07 1.84 13.17
C GLY A 50 3.59 1.96 11.71
N TYR A 51 2.96 0.92 11.16
CA TYR A 51 2.36 0.97 9.83
C TYR A 51 1.11 1.86 9.79
N LEU A 52 0.23 1.77 10.78
CA LEU A 52 -1.00 2.57 10.87
C LEU A 52 -0.72 4.06 11.11
N GLU A 53 0.44 4.39 11.67
CA GLU A 53 0.87 5.75 11.95
C GLU A 53 1.82 6.33 10.86
N LEU A 54 1.98 5.63 9.74
CA LEU A 54 2.81 6.09 8.62
C LEU A 54 2.29 7.41 8.04
N SER A 55 3.22 8.26 7.61
CA SER A 55 2.93 9.46 6.83
C SER A 55 2.48 9.09 5.42
N GLU A 56 1.65 9.95 4.80
CA GLU A 56 1.17 9.77 3.43
C GLU A 56 2.32 9.53 2.43
N GLN A 57 3.42 10.27 2.59
CA GLN A 57 4.61 10.17 1.73
C GLN A 57 5.30 8.82 1.87
N ALA A 58 5.49 8.35 3.11
CA ALA A 58 6.11 7.06 3.36
C ALA A 58 5.23 5.91 2.83
N MET A 59 3.92 5.98 3.08
CA MET A 59 2.95 5.02 2.58
C MET A 59 2.95 4.94 1.04
N GLN A 60 2.99 6.09 0.36
CA GLN A 60 3.05 6.14 -1.10
C GLN A 60 4.28 5.43 -1.65
N ILE A 61 5.47 5.66 -1.07
CA ILE A 61 6.73 5.04 -1.52
C ILE A 61 6.70 3.52 -1.31
N ILE A 62 6.19 3.06 -0.17
CA ILE A 62 6.04 1.61 0.09
C ILE A 62 5.13 0.98 -0.96
N LEU A 63 3.99 1.63 -1.27
CA LEU A 63 3.00 1.07 -2.20
C LEU A 63 3.43 1.13 -3.66
N GLN A 64 4.36 2.01 -4.02
CA GLN A 64 5.01 1.99 -5.33
C GLN A 64 5.89 0.76 -5.54
N SER A 65 6.42 0.14 -4.48
CA SER A 65 7.25 -1.06 -4.61
C SER A 65 6.47 -2.24 -5.19
N ASP A 66 7.07 -2.89 -6.19
CA ASP A 66 6.64 -4.15 -6.78
C ASP A 66 7.09 -5.37 -5.93
N CYS A 67 7.96 -5.17 -4.94
CA CYS A 67 8.62 -6.28 -4.22
C CYS A 67 7.92 -6.68 -2.92
N LEU A 68 6.79 -6.06 -2.58
CA LEU A 68 6.05 -6.38 -1.35
C LEU A 68 5.56 -7.84 -1.33
N ALA A 69 5.89 -8.57 -0.26
CA ALA A 69 5.52 -9.97 -0.05
C ALA A 69 4.11 -10.15 0.54
N ILE A 70 3.12 -9.43 0.01
CA ILE A 70 1.72 -9.47 0.45
C ILE A 70 0.75 -9.56 -0.74
N ASP A 71 -0.41 -10.20 -0.52
CA ASP A 71 -1.48 -10.21 -1.52
C ASP A 71 -2.15 -8.84 -1.63
N GLU A 72 -2.58 -8.47 -2.84
CA GLU A 72 -3.11 -7.13 -3.11
C GLU A 72 -4.40 -6.86 -2.31
N VAL A 73 -5.25 -7.87 -2.15
CA VAL A 73 -6.47 -7.78 -1.33
C VAL A 73 -6.13 -7.42 0.11
N LYS A 74 -5.19 -8.14 0.72
CA LYS A 74 -4.75 -7.87 2.11
C LYS A 74 -4.12 -6.50 2.25
N LEU A 75 -3.36 -6.07 1.24
CA LEU A 75 -2.76 -4.75 1.23
C LEU A 75 -3.80 -3.62 1.16
N ILE A 76 -4.84 -3.77 0.33
CA ILE A 76 -5.95 -2.81 0.25
C ILE A 76 -6.65 -2.68 1.61
N TYR A 77 -6.88 -3.79 2.31
CA TYR A 77 -7.42 -3.76 3.67
C TYR A 77 -6.47 -3.06 4.65
N ALA A 78 -5.17 -3.33 4.59
CA ALA A 78 -4.20 -2.66 5.45
C ALA A 78 -4.17 -1.13 5.20
N VAL A 79 -4.26 -0.70 3.94
CA VAL A 79 -4.35 0.72 3.57
C VAL A 79 -5.66 1.34 4.07
N ARG A 80 -6.75 0.58 4.05
CA ARG A 80 -8.05 1.02 4.59
C ARG A 80 -7.98 1.27 6.09
N GLU A 81 -7.40 0.33 6.84
CA GLU A 81 -7.21 0.51 8.29
C GLU A 81 -6.30 1.70 8.59
N TRP A 82 -5.21 1.87 7.83
CA TRP A 82 -4.34 3.05 7.93
C TRP A 82 -5.11 4.35 7.68
N ALA A 83 -5.94 4.41 6.64
CA ALA A 83 -6.72 5.60 6.33
C ALA A 83 -7.76 5.90 7.42
N HIS A 84 -8.38 4.88 8.02
CA HIS A 84 -9.28 5.04 9.16
C HIS A 84 -8.56 5.60 10.39
N VAL A 85 -7.42 5.03 10.77
CA VAL A 85 -6.63 5.51 11.92
C VAL A 85 -6.12 6.94 11.66
N GLY A 86 -5.56 7.20 10.49
CA GLY A 86 -5.09 8.52 10.09
C GLY A 86 -6.20 9.57 10.07
N SER A 87 -7.40 9.21 9.58
CA SER A 87 -8.57 10.09 9.56
C SER A 87 -9.00 10.51 10.97
N ALA A 88 -8.98 9.58 11.93
CA ALA A 88 -9.32 9.84 13.33
C ALA A 88 -8.26 10.69 14.05
N VAL A 89 -6.99 10.55 13.69
CA VAL A 89 -5.88 11.30 14.29
C VAL A 89 -5.78 12.73 13.74
N LEU A 90 -6.01 12.91 12.44
CA LEU A 90 -5.83 14.18 11.73
C LEU A 90 -7.13 14.99 11.56
N ASP A 91 -8.27 14.46 12.05
CA ASP A 91 -9.62 15.03 11.91
C ASP A 91 -9.97 15.36 10.44
N ARG A 92 -9.70 14.39 9.55
CA ARG A 92 -9.96 14.46 8.10
C ARG A 92 -10.86 13.31 7.67
N THR A 93 -11.40 13.36 6.45
CA THR A 93 -12.14 12.21 5.91
C THR A 93 -11.20 11.08 5.49
N VAL A 94 -11.70 9.83 5.52
CA VAL A 94 -10.96 8.65 5.04
C VAL A 94 -10.57 8.80 3.57
N HIS A 95 -11.48 9.38 2.77
CA HIS A 95 -11.24 9.71 1.37
C HIS A 95 -10.04 10.66 1.19
N ASP A 96 -9.99 11.76 1.95
CA ASP A 96 -8.91 12.75 1.82
C ASP A 96 -7.55 12.16 2.23
N MET A 97 -7.53 11.29 3.25
CA MET A 97 -6.32 10.54 3.61
C MET A 97 -5.87 9.60 2.49
N ALA A 98 -6.80 8.86 1.91
CA ALA A 98 -6.49 7.82 0.96
C ALA A 98 -6.22 8.36 -0.46
N GLN A 99 -6.59 9.61 -0.77
CA GLN A 99 -6.58 10.16 -2.13
C GLN A 99 -5.22 10.04 -2.84
N THR A 100 -4.11 10.27 -2.13
CA THR A 100 -2.75 10.19 -2.69
C THR A 100 -2.25 8.76 -2.86
N VAL A 101 -2.81 7.85 -2.06
CA VAL A 101 -2.37 6.46 -1.91
C VAL A 101 -3.17 5.50 -2.79
N VAL A 102 -4.48 5.72 -2.96
CA VAL A 102 -5.37 4.87 -3.75
C VAL A 102 -4.89 4.63 -5.18
N PRO A 103 -4.32 5.62 -5.91
CA PRO A 103 -3.78 5.40 -7.26
C PRO A 103 -2.61 4.39 -7.31
N GLN A 104 -1.96 4.10 -6.17
CA GLN A 104 -0.89 3.11 -6.07
C GLN A 104 -1.41 1.69 -5.77
N LEU A 105 -2.71 1.54 -5.52
CA LEU A 105 -3.36 0.25 -5.33
C LEU A 105 -3.65 -0.39 -6.69
N ARG A 106 -3.29 -1.66 -6.85
CA ARG A 106 -3.42 -2.39 -8.12
C ARG A 106 -4.76 -3.12 -8.19
N LEU A 107 -5.87 -2.36 -8.17
CA LEU A 107 -7.23 -2.91 -8.19
C LEU A 107 -7.49 -3.84 -9.39
N SER A 108 -6.83 -3.59 -10.53
CA SER A 108 -6.91 -4.43 -11.73
C SER A 108 -6.36 -5.86 -11.57
N LEU A 109 -5.66 -6.16 -10.48
CA LEU A 109 -5.13 -7.50 -10.20
C LEU A 109 -6.12 -8.38 -9.41
N LEU A 110 -7.19 -7.81 -8.88
CA LEU A 110 -8.17 -8.54 -8.08
C LEU A 110 -9.06 -9.40 -8.98
N SER A 111 -9.65 -10.47 -8.46
CA SER A 111 -10.68 -11.18 -9.23
C SER A 111 -11.99 -10.37 -9.28
N PRO A 112 -12.87 -10.60 -10.28
CA PRO A 112 -14.17 -9.93 -10.35
C PRO A 112 -15.00 -10.08 -9.06
N ARG A 113 -14.91 -11.23 -8.38
CA ARG A 113 -15.63 -11.48 -7.12
C ARG A 113 -15.10 -10.60 -5.98
N GLU A 114 -13.79 -10.40 -5.95
CA GLU A 114 -13.12 -9.56 -4.94
C GLU A 114 -13.38 -8.08 -5.20
N LEU A 115 -13.37 -7.65 -6.46
CA LEU A 115 -13.73 -6.27 -6.82
C LEU A 115 -15.17 -5.94 -6.42
N THR A 116 -16.14 -6.81 -6.71
CA THR A 116 -17.53 -6.60 -6.27
C THR A 116 -17.63 -6.54 -4.75
N SER A 117 -16.94 -7.42 -4.03
CA SER A 117 -16.97 -7.41 -2.55
C SER A 117 -16.37 -6.11 -2.00
N LEU A 118 -15.24 -5.67 -2.56
CA LEU A 118 -14.56 -4.44 -2.17
C LEU A 118 -15.41 -3.19 -2.47
N GLU A 119 -16.14 -3.18 -3.59
CA GLU A 119 -17.06 -2.09 -3.96
C GLU A 119 -18.22 -1.97 -2.97
N GLU A 120 -18.81 -3.09 -2.54
CA GLU A 120 -19.87 -3.10 -1.51
C GLU A 120 -19.36 -2.58 -0.16
N GLU A 121 -18.15 -2.94 0.23
CA GLU A 121 -17.54 -2.45 1.47
C GLU A 121 -17.17 -0.96 1.37
N ASN A 122 -16.71 -0.51 0.19
CA ASN A 122 -16.38 0.89 -0.08
C ASN A 122 -17.60 1.83 0.00
N LYS A 123 -18.84 1.32 -0.09
CA LYS A 123 -20.05 2.13 0.13
C LYS A 123 -20.15 2.69 1.56
N LYS A 124 -19.44 2.08 2.52
CA LYS A 124 -19.45 2.50 3.93
C LYS A 124 -18.50 3.65 4.21
N ASP A 125 -17.27 3.55 3.69
CA ASP A 125 -16.16 4.45 4.01
C ASP A 125 -15.80 5.43 2.89
N GLN A 126 -16.26 5.16 1.66
CA GLN A 126 -15.97 5.95 0.46
C GLN A 126 -14.47 6.18 0.23
N MET A 127 -13.61 5.24 0.64
CA MET A 127 -12.16 5.37 0.56
C MET A 127 -11.67 5.46 -0.90
N ILE A 128 -12.17 4.59 -1.76
CA ILE A 128 -11.73 4.43 -3.15
C ILE A 128 -12.70 5.18 -4.08
N PRO A 129 -12.22 6.11 -4.93
CA PRO A 129 -13.05 6.80 -5.91
C PRO A 129 -13.65 5.83 -6.94
N VAL A 130 -14.86 6.13 -7.41
CA VAL A 130 -15.61 5.29 -8.35
C VAL A 130 -14.84 5.10 -9.67
N GLU A 131 -14.07 6.11 -10.08
CA GLU A 131 -13.22 6.08 -11.27
C GLU A 131 -12.17 4.96 -11.19
N SER A 132 -11.65 4.69 -9.99
CA SER A 132 -10.64 3.64 -9.79
C SER A 132 -11.23 2.24 -9.98
N PHE A 133 -12.46 2.02 -9.51
CA PHE A 133 -13.21 0.78 -9.79
C PHE A 133 -13.57 0.66 -11.28
N ALA A 134 -13.98 1.75 -11.92
CA ALA A 134 -14.32 1.75 -13.34
C ALA A 134 -13.11 1.35 -14.20
N GLU A 135 -11.92 1.88 -13.92
CA GLU A 135 -10.70 1.50 -14.63
C GLU A 135 -10.28 0.04 -14.36
N ALA A 136 -10.47 -0.47 -13.12
CA ALA A 136 -10.24 -1.88 -12.82
C ALA A 136 -11.18 -2.81 -13.60
N TRP A 137 -12.49 -2.50 -13.64
CA TRP A 137 -13.47 -3.26 -14.41
C TRP A 137 -13.20 -3.22 -15.92
N LYS A 138 -12.82 -2.05 -16.42
CA LYS A 138 -12.40 -1.86 -17.81
C LYS A 138 -11.16 -2.68 -18.15
N ALA A 139 -10.17 -2.75 -17.24
CA ALA A 139 -9.03 -3.64 -17.39
C ALA A 139 -9.48 -5.09 -17.54
N HIS A 140 -10.34 -5.60 -16.67
CA HIS A 140 -10.89 -6.97 -16.79
C HIS A 140 -11.61 -7.23 -18.13
N ALA A 141 -12.37 -6.26 -18.63
CA ALA A 141 -13.07 -6.39 -19.89
C ALA A 141 -12.12 -6.38 -21.10
N LEU A 142 -11.06 -5.56 -21.05
CA LEU A 142 -10.10 -5.35 -22.14
C LEU A 142 -8.94 -6.36 -22.15
N TRP A 143 -8.60 -6.96 -21.00
CA TRP A 143 -7.51 -7.94 -20.86
C TRP A 143 -7.71 -9.18 -21.74
N LYS A 144 -8.97 -9.54 -22.07
CA LYS A 144 -9.26 -10.60 -23.06
C LYS A 144 -8.87 -10.24 -24.49
N ARG A 145 -8.54 -8.98 -24.79
CA ARG A 145 -8.47 -8.49 -26.18
C ARG A 145 -7.20 -7.75 -26.57
N ARG A 146 -6.41 -7.19 -25.63
CA ARG A 146 -5.22 -6.42 -26.00
C ARG A 146 -4.22 -6.37 -24.84
N GLY A 147 -2.96 -6.71 -25.13
CA GLY A 147 -1.85 -6.64 -24.18
C GLY A 147 -1.47 -5.20 -23.82
N MET A 148 -2.32 -4.53 -23.05
CA MET A 148 -2.05 -3.20 -22.51
C MET A 148 -1.27 -3.38 -21.20
N GLN A 149 0.05 -3.21 -21.25
CA GLN A 149 0.90 -3.23 -20.06
C GLN A 149 0.88 -1.84 -19.40
N SER A 150 0.09 -1.66 -18.36
CA SER A 150 0.28 -0.56 -17.40
C SER A 150 1.04 -1.08 -16.17
N SER A 151 1.73 -0.20 -15.43
CA SER A 151 2.41 -0.57 -14.17
C SER A 151 1.44 -1.14 -13.12
N LEU A 152 0.15 -0.78 -13.19
CA LEU A 152 -0.92 -1.33 -12.36
C LEU A 152 -1.28 -2.80 -12.72
N CYS A 153 -0.83 -3.28 -13.88
CA CYS A 153 -0.96 -4.68 -14.29
C CYS A 153 0.25 -5.54 -13.88
N GLN A 154 1.31 -4.93 -13.34
CA GLN A 154 2.47 -5.67 -12.85
C GLN A 154 2.16 -6.21 -11.45
N ARG A 155 2.26 -7.54 -11.29
CA ARG A 155 2.02 -8.21 -10.01
C ARG A 155 3.13 -7.88 -9.03
N ARG A 156 2.79 -7.66 -7.75
CA ARG A 156 3.79 -7.63 -6.70
C ARG A 156 4.31 -9.04 -6.43
N ARG A 157 5.51 -9.13 -5.85
CA ARG A 157 6.14 -10.42 -5.49
C ARG A 157 5.22 -11.36 -4.71
N GLY A 158 4.41 -10.81 -3.80
CA GLY A 158 3.48 -11.59 -2.96
C GLY A 158 2.07 -11.80 -3.54
N THR A 159 1.73 -11.22 -4.70
CA THR A 159 0.37 -11.33 -5.25
C THR A 159 0.11 -12.74 -5.79
N LEU A 160 -1.00 -13.35 -5.37
CA LEU A 160 -1.37 -14.69 -5.84
C LEU A 160 -1.79 -14.65 -7.32
N PRO A 161 -1.40 -15.65 -8.15
CA PRO A 161 -1.90 -15.75 -9.51
C PRO A 161 -3.39 -16.10 -9.49
N ARG A 162 -4.20 -15.29 -10.16
CA ARG A 162 -5.67 -15.39 -10.24
C ARG A 162 -6.11 -15.36 -11.70
#